data_AF-A0A7X0G9V5-F1
#
_entry.id   AF-A0A7X0G9V5-F1
#
_cell.length_a   1.000
_cell.length_b   1.000
_cell.length_c   1.000
_cell.angle_alpha   90.00
_cell.angle_beta   90.00
_cell.angle_gamma   90.00
#
_symmetry.space_group_name_H-M   'P 1'
#
loop_
_entity.id
_entity.type
_entity.pdbx_description
1 polymer ?
#
loop_
_entity_poly.entity_id
_entity_poly.type
_entity_poly.pdbx_seq_one_letter_code
_entity_poly.pdbx_strand_id
1 'polypeptide(L)' 'MGYERLDGPEALEIRAPRDEDYRTCSVCGSDCEPEPGAMDDIGGRIMFACPKHGAQNVLDPFSDLR' A
#
# COMPACT_ATOMS: atom_id res chain seq x y z
N MET A 1 -2.10 -9.68 -10.77
CA MET A 1 -1.02 -9.46 -9.80
C MET A 1 -1.15 -10.46 -8.66
N GLY A 2 -0.06 -11.06 -8.20
CA GLY A 2 -0.09 -11.98 -7.05
C GLY A 2 -0.01 -11.21 -5.73
N TYR A 3 -0.77 -11.63 -4.73
CA TYR A 3 -0.76 -11.07 -3.39
C TYR A 3 -0.27 -12.12 -2.38
N GLU A 4 0.48 -11.68 -1.38
CA GLU A 4 0.72 -12.45 -0.17
C GLU A 4 -0.35 -12.12 0.87
N ARG A 5 -0.74 -13.14 1.64
CA ARG A 5 -1.67 -13.00 2.77
C ARG A 5 -0.83 -12.97 4.03
N LEU A 6 -0.96 -11.89 4.77
CA LEU A 6 -0.31 -11.67 6.05
C LEU A 6 -1.39 -11.65 7.12
N ASP A 7 -1.16 -12.38 8.21
CA ASP A 7 -1.99 -12.33 9.41
C ASP A 7 -1.71 -11.01 10.14
N GLY A 8 -2.66 -10.07 10.04
CA GLY A 8 -2.65 -8.81 10.77
C GLY A 8 -3.09 -8.97 12.22
N PRO A 9 -2.94 -7.91 13.03
CA PRO A 9 -3.51 -7.89 14.38
C PRO A 9 -5.03 -8.13 14.32
N GLU A 10 -5.57 -8.83 15.32
CA GLU A 10 -7.01 -9.13 15.46
C GLU A 10 -7.63 -9.95 14.31
N ALA A 11 -6.85 -10.85 13.69
CA ALA A 11 -7.28 -11.70 12.57
C ALA A 11 -7.69 -10.91 11.31
N LEU A 12 -7.18 -9.68 11.17
CA LEU A 12 -7.33 -8.90 9.95
C LEU A 12 -6.47 -9.52 8.85
N GLU A 13 -7.11 -9.95 7.75
CA GLU A 13 -6.36 -10.42 6.58
C GLU A 13 -5.74 -9.21 5.87
N ILE A 14 -4.42 -9.08 5.92
CA ILE A 14 -3.68 -8.05 5.18
C ILE A 14 -3.19 -8.67 3.88
N ARG A 15 -3.55 -8.06 2.75
CA ARG A 15 -3.03 -8.46 1.43
C ARG A 15 -2.01 -7.45 0.96
N ALA A 16 -0.76 -7.88 0.87
CA ALA A 16 0.30 -7.10 0.24
C ALA A 16 0.59 -7.67 -1.17
N PRO A 17 0.84 -6.85 -2.19
CA PRO A 17 1.35 -7.35 -3.46
C PRO A 17 2.71 -8.01 -3.23
N ARG A 18 2.97 -9.15 -3.86
CA ARG A 18 4.29 -9.82 -3.76
C ARG A 18 5.42 -9.03 -4.41
N ASP A 19 5.07 -8.15 -5.34
CA ASP A 19 6.01 -7.30 -6.05
C ASP A 19 6.15 -5.99 -5.27
N GLU A 20 7.37 -5.64 -4.86
CA GLU A 20 7.68 -4.38 -4.15
C GLU A 20 7.62 -3.14 -5.08
N ASP A 21 7.12 -3.30 -6.30
CA ASP A 21 7.00 -2.21 -7.27
C ASP A 21 6.03 -1.13 -6.77
N TYR A 22 5.01 -1.48 -5.98
CA TYR A 22 4.07 -0.50 -5.39
C TYR A 22 4.73 0.48 -4.41
N ARG A 23 5.87 0.10 -3.82
CA ARG A 23 6.69 0.95 -2.94
C ARG A 23 7.89 1.53 -3.67
N THR A 24 8.09 1.25 -4.97
CA THR A 24 9.26 1.73 -5.71
C THR A 24 8.91 2.98 -6.53
N CYS A 25 9.72 4.03 -6.41
CA CYS A 25 9.54 5.24 -7.21
C CYS A 25 9.89 4.96 -8.67
N SER A 26 8.95 5.21 -9.59
CA SER A 26 9.18 4.98 -11.02
C SER A 26 10.22 5.93 -11.65
N VAL A 27 10.61 7.01 -10.94
CA VAL A 27 11.59 8.00 -11.42
C VAL A 27 13.01 7.68 -10.96
N CYS A 28 13.21 7.41 -9.67
CA CYS A 28 14.55 7.20 -9.11
C CYS A 28 14.83 5.78 -8.62
N GLY A 29 13.83 4.88 -8.69
CA GLY A 29 13.95 3.50 -8.23
C GLY A 29 14.15 3.35 -6.72
N SER A 30 13.95 4.42 -5.94
CA SER A 30 14.09 4.38 -4.49
C SER A 30 12.80 3.92 -3.83
N ASP A 31 12.95 3.38 -2.62
CA ASP A 31 11.81 3.03 -1.76
C ASP A 31 11.03 4.28 -1.36
N CYS A 32 9.73 4.26 -1.58
CA CYS A 32 8.78 5.32 -1.23
C CYS A 32 8.28 5.11 0.20
N GLU A 33 8.12 6.21 0.91
CA GLU A 33 7.63 6.17 2.28
C GLU A 33 6.10 6.03 2.29
N PRO A 34 5.54 5.19 3.18
CA PRO A 34 4.11 5.10 3.36
C PRO A 34 3.60 6.34 4.10
N GLU A 35 2.77 7.13 3.43
CA GLU A 35 1.98 8.16 4.05
C GLU A 35 0.71 7.51 4.62
N PRO A 36 0.41 7.67 5.92
CA PRO A 36 -0.82 7.16 6.51
C PRO A 36 -2.00 7.87 5.84
N GLY A 37 -2.68 7.18 4.92
CA GLY A 37 -3.89 7.68 4.30
C GLY A 37 -5.05 7.70 5.28
N ALA A 38 -6.09 8.46 4.95
CA ALA A 38 -7.29 8.55 5.78
C ALA A 38 -7.84 7.14 6.06
N MET A 39 -7.89 6.77 7.34
CA MET A 39 -8.69 5.65 7.83
C MET A 39 -10.13 6.16 7.92
N ASP A 40 -10.89 6.03 6.85
CA ASP A 40 -12.34 6.20 6.90
C ASP A 40 -12.99 4.90 7.43
N ASP A 41 -14.18 5.01 8.03
CA ASP A 41 -15.00 3.91 8.61
C ASP A 41 -15.27 2.71 7.66
N ILE A 42 -14.80 2.75 6.41
CA ILE A 42 -15.09 1.79 5.33
C ILE A 42 -13.82 1.11 4.78
N GLY A 43 -12.62 1.52 5.19
CA GLY A 43 -11.37 0.89 4.77
C GLY A 43 -10.17 1.82 4.81
N GLY A 44 -9.00 1.29 5.18
CA GLY A 44 -7.75 2.04 5.22
C GLY A 44 -7.03 2.01 3.87
N ARG A 45 -6.65 3.17 3.34
CA ARG A 45 -5.79 3.29 2.15
C ARG A 45 -4.39 3.71 2.57
N ILE A 46 -3.37 3.14 1.94
CA ILE A 46 -1.97 3.47 2.18
C ILE A 46 -1.43 4.16 0.92
N MET A 47 -1.01 5.41 1.04
CA MET A 47 -0.35 6.12 -0.06
C MET A 47 1.15 5.95 0.06
N PHE A 48 1.85 5.70 -1.04
CA PHE A 48 3.30 5.67 -1.10
C PHE A 48 3.80 6.89 -1.87
N ALA A 49 4.62 7.71 -1.21
CA ALA A 49 5.17 8.92 -1.77
C ALA A 49 6.71 8.90 -1.78
N CYS A 50 7.29 9.31 -2.90
CA CYS A 50 8.72 9.55 -2.97
C CYS A 50 8.99 10.96 -2.41
N PRO A 51 9.90 11.15 -1.44
CA PRO A 51 10.21 12.46 -0.88
C PRO A 51 10.77 13.45 -1.91
N LYS A 52 11.29 12.95 -3.04
CA LYS A 52 11.83 13.79 -4.13
C LYS A 52 10.88 14.02 -5.29
N HIS A 53 10.00 13.05 -5.58
CA HIS A 53 9.18 13.04 -6.80
C HIS A 53 7.67 13.02 -6.52
N GLY A 54 7.25 13.02 -5.26
CA GLY A 54 5.85 13.05 -4.84
C GLY A 54 5.15 11.69 -4.86
N ALA A 55 3.83 11.72 -4.80
CA ALA A 55 2.97 10.53 -4.76
C ALA A 55 3.25 9.58 -5.94
N GLN A 56 3.38 8.29 -5.64
CA GLN A 56 3.64 7.24 -6.63
C GLN A 56 2.46 6.28 -6.74
N ASN A 57 1.99 5.75 -5.61
CA ASN A 57 1.00 4.68 -5.61
C ASN A 57 0.03 4.77 -4.42
N VAL A 58 -1.14 4.15 -4.56
CA VAL A 58 -2.12 4.02 -3.47
C VAL A 58 -2.55 2.56 -3.40
N LEU A 59 -2.35 1.95 -2.24
CA LEU A 59 -2.76 0.59 -1.94
C LEU A 59 -4.04 0.61 -1.11
N ASP A 60 -5.05 -0.12 -1.57
CA ASP A 60 -6.26 -0.41 -0.80
C ASP A 60 -6.30 -1.93 -0.52
N PRO A 61 -5.85 -2.37 0.68
CA PRO A 61 -5.74 -3.79 1.02
C PRO A 61 -7.11 -4.49 1.13
N PHE A 62 -8.21 -3.73 1.10
CA PHE A 62 -9.59 -4.23 1.23
C PHE A 62 -10.41 -4.16 -0.06
N SER A 63 -9.80 -3.87 -1.21
CA SER A 63 -10.54 -3.62 -2.47
C SER A 63 -11.46 -4.76 -2.90
N ASP A 64 -11.10 -6.01 -2.60
CA ASP A 64 -11.91 -7.20 -2.91
C ASP A 64 -13.10 -7.41 -1.95
N LEU A 65 -13.17 -6.69 -0.83
CA LEU A 65 -14.26 -6.79 0.14
C LEU A 65 -15.42 -5.84 -0.17
N ARG A 66 -15.33 -5.10 -1.29
CA ARG A 66 -16.28 -4.06 -1.68
C ARG A 66 -17.09 -4.41 -2.92
#